data_AF-A0A2W6D3G9-F1
#
_entry.id   AF-A0A2W6D3G9-F1
#
_cell.length_a   1.000
_cell.length_b   1.000
_cell.length_c   1.000
_cell.angle_alpha   90.00
_cell.angle_beta   90.00
_cell.angle_gamma   90.00
#
_symmetry.space_group_name_H-M   'P 1'
#
loop_
_entity.id
_entity.type
_entity.pdbx_description
1 polymer ?
#
loop_
_entity_poly.entity_id
_entity_poly.type
_entity_poly.pdbx_seq_one_letter_code
_entity_poly.pdbx_strand_id
1 'polypeptide(L)' 'MSDLNDEVPESPATWENVVVGEAKEVAGRALHDDELTEQGEEQKQIAHQVREEYDEEHRK' A
#
# COMPACT_ATOMS: atom_id res chain seq x y z
N MET A 1 20.08 -17.57 -2.38
CA MET A 1 19.47 -16.41 -3.04
C MET A 1 17.99 -16.61 -2.82
N SER A 2 17.44 -15.94 -1.81
CA SER A 2 16.01 -16.01 -1.54
C SER A 2 15.38 -14.93 -2.39
N ASP A 3 14.55 -15.36 -3.35
CA ASP A 3 13.76 -14.52 -4.22
C ASP A 3 12.89 -13.59 -3.35
N LEU A 4 13.34 -12.34 -3.20
CA LEU A 4 12.56 -11.21 -2.72
C LEU A 4 11.69 -10.69 -3.86
N ASN A 5 10.92 -11.59 -4.49
CA ASN A 5 9.77 -11.19 -5.26
C ASN A 5 8.63 -11.09 -4.25
N ASP A 6 8.64 -9.99 -3.48
CA ASP A 6 7.48 -9.54 -2.72
C ASP A 6 6.39 -9.19 -3.74
N GLU A 7 5.71 -10.21 -4.27
CA GLU A 7 4.40 -10.05 -4.89
C GLU A 7 3.51 -9.40 -3.84
N VAL A 8 3.33 -8.09 -3.98
CA VAL A 8 2.42 -7.30 -3.17
C VAL A 8 1.10 -8.06 -3.13
N PRO A 9 0.63 -8.51 -1.96
CA PRO A 9 -0.56 -9.33 -1.90
C PRO A 9 -1.74 -8.51 -2.46
N GLU A 10 -2.32 -8.99 -3.57
CA GLU A 10 -3.57 -8.49 -4.19
C GLU A 10 -4.80 -8.68 -3.28
N SER A 11 -4.60 -8.80 -1.97
CA SER A 11 -5.68 -8.91 -0.99
C SER A 11 -6.38 -7.56 -0.83
N PRO A 12 -7.69 -7.59 -0.51
CA PRO A 12 -8.52 -6.39 -0.42
C PRO A 12 -7.85 -5.38 0.49
N ALA A 13 -8.06 -4.08 0.27
CA ALA A 13 -7.50 -3.01 1.08
C ALA A 13 -7.76 -3.21 2.57
N THR A 14 -6.87 -3.95 3.22
CA THR A 14 -6.84 -4.13 4.65
C THR A 14 -6.03 -2.98 5.22
N TRP A 15 -6.27 -2.68 6.50
CA TRP A 15 -5.42 -1.75 7.25
C TRP A 15 -3.93 -2.12 7.17
N GLU A 16 -3.60 -3.40 6.93
CA GLU A 16 -2.24 -3.87 6.68
C GLU A 16 -1.62 -3.26 5.42
N ASN A 17 -2.38 -3.12 4.32
CA ASN A 17 -1.87 -2.48 3.09
C ASN A 17 -1.56 -0.99 3.30
N VAL A 18 -2.34 -0.29 4.13
CA VAL A 18 -2.06 1.10 4.51
C VAL A 18 -0.75 1.18 5.31
N VAL A 19 -0.58 0.29 6.29
CA VAL A 19 0.62 0.26 7.14
C VAL A 19 1.87 -0.09 6.32
N VAL A 20 1.76 -1.04 5.38
CA VAL A 20 2.85 -1.39 4.47
C VAL A 20 3.20 -0.22 3.55
N GLY A 21 2.21 0.48 3.01
CA GLY A 21 2.44 1.68 2.19
C GLY A 21 3.14 2.79 2.99
N GLU A 22 2.72 3.04 4.24
CA GLU A 22 3.36 4.00 5.14
C GLU A 22 4.82 3.60 5.44
N ALA A 23 5.07 2.30 5.69
CA ALA A 23 6.40 1.79 5.95
C ALA A 23 7.34 1.95 4.74
N LYS A 24 6.83 1.70 3.52
CA LYS A 24 7.57 1.90 2.27
C LYS A 24 7.91 3.37 2.04
N GLU A 25 6.98 4.29 2.27
CA GLU A 25 7.25 5.73 2.15
C GLU A 25 8.33 6.20 3.14
N VAL A 26 8.25 5.76 4.40
CA VAL A 26 9.25 6.10 5.43
C VAL A 26 10.62 5.50 5.09
N ALA A 27 10.65 4.24 4.65
CA ALA A 27 11.89 3.58 4.25
C ALA A 27 12.51 4.23 3.00
N GLY A 28 11.71 4.54 1.99
CA GLY A 28 12.13 5.21 0.76
C GLY A 28 12.74 6.58 1.05
N ARG A 29 12.07 7.40 1.85
CA ARG A 29 12.62 8.70 2.28
C ARG A 29 13.90 8.58 3.10
N ALA A 30 14.01 7.57 3.97
CA ALA A 30 15.20 7.35 4.78
C ALA A 30 16.40 6.87 3.93
N LEU A 31 16.13 6.12 2.86
CA LEU A 31 17.14 5.55 1.97
C LEU A 31 17.41 6.40 0.72
N HIS A 32 16.68 7.51 0.54
CA HIS A 32 16.65 8.28 -0.71
C HIS A 32 16.30 7.42 -1.93
N ASP A 33 15.37 6.49 -1.74
CA ASP A 33 14.81 5.62 -2.77
C ASP A 33 13.43 6.17 -3.18
N ASP A 34 13.42 6.91 -4.28
CA ASP A 34 12.22 7.56 -4.81
C ASP A 34 11.20 6.52 -5.32
N GLU A 35 11.66 5.39 -5.86
CA GLU A 35 10.79 4.31 -6.35
C GLU A 35 10.05 3.65 -5.19
N LEU A 36 10.76 3.35 -4.10
CA LEU A 36 10.15 2.78 -2.90
C LEU A 36 9.15 3.76 -2.25
N THR A 37 9.44 5.06 -2.33
CA THR A 37 8.54 6.11 -1.84
C THR A 37 7.25 6.14 -2.67
N GLU A 38 7.37 6.13 -4.00
CA GLU A 38 6.23 6.14 -4.93
C GLU A 38 5.36 4.89 -4.76
N GLN A 39 5.96 3.70 -4.63
CA GLN A 39 5.23 2.47 -4.34
C GLN A 39 4.45 2.53 -3.02
N GLY A 40 5.00 3.18 -1.99
CA GLY A 40 4.30 3.39 -0.72
C GLY A 40 3.08 4.29 -0.86
N GLU A 41 3.21 5.37 -1.62
CA GLU A 41 2.11 6.31 -1.89
C GLU A 41 1.00 5.66 -2.72
N GLU A 42 1.34 4.92 -3.77
CA GLU A 42 0.38 4.23 -4.64
C GLU A 42 -0.40 3.15 -3.87
N GLN A 43 0.29 2.38 -3.03
CA GLN A 43 -0.33 1.34 -2.21
C GLN A 43 -1.31 1.92 -1.18
N LYS A 44 -1.03 3.13 -0.63
CA LYS A 44 -1.99 3.85 0.23
C LYS A 44 -3.20 4.36 -0.55
N GLN A 45 -3.02 4.89 -1.76
CA GLN A 45 -4.13 5.38 -2.58
C GLN A 45 -5.11 4.26 -2.96
N ILE A 46 -4.59 3.09 -3.37
CA ILE A 46 -5.42 1.92 -3.65
C ILE A 46 -6.20 1.50 -2.40
N ALA A 47 -5.53 1.52 -1.23
CA ALA A 47 -6.18 1.14 0.01
C ALA A 47 -7.32 2.10 0.41
N HIS A 48 -7.17 3.40 0.14
CA HIS A 48 -8.22 4.38 0.34
C HIS A 48 -9.39 4.23 -0.64
N GLN A 49 -9.13 3.99 -1.94
CA GLN A 49 -10.18 3.79 -2.94
C GLN A 49 -11.06 2.58 -2.62
N VAL A 50 -10.47 1.43 -2.32
CA VAL A 50 -11.24 0.22 -1.99
C VAL A 50 -12.05 0.41 -0.71
N ARG A 51 -11.55 1.19 0.27
CA ARG A 51 -12.32 1.53 1.46
C ARG A 51 -13.51 2.43 1.13
N GLU A 52 -13.33 3.43 0.27
CA GLU A 52 -14.42 4.29 -0.19
C GLU A 52 -15.49 3.48 -0.93
N GLU A 53 -15.09 2.58 -1.84
CA GLU A 53 -16.00 1.66 -2.54
C GLU A 53 -16.77 0.76 -1.55
N TYR A 54 -16.07 0.16 -0.58
CA TYR A 54 -16.70 -0.67 0.45
C TYR A 54 -17.72 0.11 1.30
N ASP A 55 -17.34 1.33 1.74
CA ASP A 55 -18.18 2.23 2.52
C ASP A 55 -19.35 2.80 1.69
N GLU A 56 -19.29 2.79 0.36
CA GLU A 56 -20.41 3.13 -0.53
C GLU A 56 -21.36 1.94 -0.72
N GLU A 57 -20.83 0.74 -0.94
CA GLU A 57 -21.63 -0.48 -1.14
C GLU A 57 -22.42 -0.87 0.12
N HIS A 58 -21.86 -0.67 1.31
CA HIS A 58 -22.47 -1.07 2.58
C HIS A 58 -23.29 0.05 3.26
N ARG A 59 -23.46 1.20 2.59
CA ARG A 59 -24.26 2.34 3.11
C ARG A 59 -25.76 2.24 2.81
N LYS A 60 -26.25 1.11 2.31
CA LYS A 60 -27.66 0.83 1.99
C LYS A 60 -28.28 -0.16 2.97
#